data_AF-A0A2T6KJK5-F1
#
_entry.id   AF-A0A2T6KJK5-F1
#
_cell.length_a   1.000
_cell.length_b   1.000
_cell.length_c   1.000
_cell.angle_alpha   90.00
_cell.angle_beta   90.00
_cell.angle_gamma   90.00
#
_symmetry.space_group_name_H-M   'P 1'
#
loop_
_entity.id
_entity.type
_entity.pdbx_description
1 polymer ?
#
loop_
_entity_poly.entity_id
_entity_poly.type
_entity_poly.pdbx_seq_one_letter_code
_entity_poly.pdbx_strand_id
1 'polypeptide(L)'
;MRRSNKGVLLLGFALFCIVVLVIILSSLTSESDQDLYLRDVQEVETVTSKMIDANFQQELITKLKDEGYKPTGSIAYTIFSMDKKEITIVLHGIDTSRKKAEKYIEQLTNQLSTSLGLGTFKVKVVEDKD
;
A
#
# COMPACT_ATOMS: atom_id res chain seq x y z
N MET A 1 54.71 5.43 40.61
CA MET A 1 53.87 6.31 39.75
C MET A 1 52.43 5.80 39.77
N ARG A 2 51.53 6.41 40.54
CA ARG A 2 50.09 6.08 40.54
C ARG A 2 49.45 6.76 39.33
N ARG A 3 49.36 6.05 38.19
CA ARG A 3 48.64 6.55 37.01
C ARG A 3 47.16 6.70 37.40
N SER A 4 46.67 7.93 37.33
CA SER A 4 45.30 8.28 37.69
C SER A 4 44.33 7.70 36.66
N ASN A 5 43.56 6.67 37.03
CA ASN A 5 42.52 6.06 36.18
C ASN A 5 41.29 6.96 35.98
N LYS A 6 41.34 8.22 36.46
CA LYS A 6 40.26 9.20 36.38
C LYS A 6 39.85 9.52 34.94
N GLY A 7 40.80 9.49 33.99
CA GLY A 7 40.51 9.74 32.58
C GLY A 7 39.66 8.64 31.93
N VAL A 8 39.90 7.38 32.29
CA VAL A 8 39.12 6.23 31.79
C VAL A 8 37.71 6.23 32.38
N LEU A 9 37.57 6.59 33.66
CA LEU A 9 36.28 6.76 34.33
C LEU A 9 35.45 7.91 33.73
N LEU A 10 36.08 9.05 33.42
CA LEU A 10 35.42 10.18 32.76
C LEU A 10 34.96 9.84 31.34
N LEU A 11 35.79 9.12 30.57
CA LEU A 11 35.43 8.65 29.23
C LEU A 11 34.26 7.66 29.25
N GLY A 12 34.26 6.71 30.20
CA GLY A 12 33.15 5.77 30.37
C GLY A 12 31.84 6.47 30.76
N PHE A 13 31.92 7.46 31.66
CA PHE A 13 30.75 8.26 32.06
C PHE A 13 30.21 9.11 30.90
N ALA A 14 31.08 9.73 30.12
CA ALA A 14 30.69 10.50 28.94
C ALA A 14 29.98 9.63 27.89
N LEU A 15 30.50 8.42 27.62
CA LEU A 15 29.85 7.47 26.73
C LEU A 15 28.48 7.03 27.25
N PHE A 16 28.37 6.77 28.55
CA PHE A 16 27.08 6.42 29.17
C PHE A 16 26.05 7.55 29.02
N CYS A 17 26.45 8.81 29.25
CA CYS A 17 25.57 9.96 29.02
C CYS A 17 25.12 10.07 27.57
N ILE A 18 26.01 9.83 26.60
CA ILE A 18 25.65 9.86 25.17
C ILE A 18 24.61 8.77 24.85
N VAL A 19 24.80 7.54 25.35
CA VAL A 19 23.85 6.44 25.13
C VAL A 19 22.48 6.76 25.73
N VAL A 20 22.44 7.27 26.96
CA VAL A 20 21.19 7.69 27.61
C VAL A 20 20.49 8.80 26.81
N LEU A 21 21.25 9.76 26.30
CA LEU A 21 20.71 10.89 25.55
C LEU A 21 20.14 10.44 24.19
N VAL A 22 20.77 9.47 23.51
CA VAL A 22 20.24 8.84 22.29
C VAL A 22 18.93 8.10 22.55
N ILE A 23 18.82 7.38 23.67
CA ILE A 23 17.59 6.66 24.05
C ILE A 23 16.45 7.65 24.31
N ILE A 24 16.72 8.74 25.04
CA ILE A 24 15.72 9.78 25.33
C ILE A 24 15.26 10.46 24.03
N LEU A 25 16.20 10.85 23.15
CA LEU A 25 15.86 11.47 21.86
C LEU A 25 15.00 10.54 21.00
N SER A 26 15.33 9.25 20.95
CA SER A 26 14.56 8.26 20.18
C SER A 26 13.15 8.05 20.74
N SER A 27 12.94 8.24 22.04
CA SER A 27 11.61 8.15 22.66
C SER A 27 10.72 9.37 22.37
N LEU A 28 11.33 10.53 22.11
CA LEU A 28 10.63 11.79 21.83
C LEU A 28 10.17 11.91 20.37
N THR A 29 10.74 11.12 19.46
CA THR A 29 10.40 11.14 18.02
C THR A 29 9.23 10.22 17.66
N SER A 30 8.30 9.97 18.59
CA SER A 30 7.11 9.20 18.27
C SER A 30 6.24 10.04 17.32
N GLU A 31 6.06 9.60 16.07
CA GLU A 31 5.15 10.26 15.11
C GLU A 31 3.78 10.43 15.76
N SER A 32 3.19 11.62 15.66
CA SER A 32 1.86 11.84 16.20
C SER A 32 0.81 11.15 15.32
N ASP A 33 -0.31 10.75 15.93
CA ASP A 33 -1.44 10.17 15.18
C ASP A 33 -1.95 11.10 14.07
N GLN A 34 -1.77 12.42 14.24
CA GLN A 34 -2.14 13.41 13.25
C GLN A 34 -1.19 13.40 12.04
N ASP A 35 0.12 13.24 12.27
CA ASP A 35 1.12 13.15 11.20
C ASP A 35 0.92 11.86 10.39
N LEU A 36 0.60 10.75 11.07
CA LEU A 36 0.24 9.48 10.44
C LEU A 36 -1.00 9.62 9.55
N TYR A 37 -2.05 10.28 10.03
CA TYR A 37 -3.27 10.51 9.25
C TYR A 37 -3.02 11.37 8.01
N LEU A 38 -2.24 12.45 8.13
CA LEU A 38 -1.91 13.31 7.00
C LEU A 38 -1.10 12.58 5.93
N ARG A 39 -0.15 11.73 6.35
CA ARG A 39 0.61 10.86 5.44
C ARG A 39 -0.31 9.91 4.69
N ASP A 40 -1.22 9.24 5.38
CA ASP A 40 -2.17 8.31 4.78
C ASP A 40 -3.06 9.00 3.73
N VAL A 41 -3.57 10.20 4.02
CA VAL A 41 -4.37 10.97 3.06
C VAL A 41 -3.56 11.33 1.82
N GLN A 42 -2.32 11.79 1.99
CA GLN A 42 -1.45 12.15 0.87
C GLN A 42 -1.09 10.94 0.01
N GLU A 43 -0.87 9.77 0.62
CA GLU A 43 -0.63 8.53 -0.10
C GLU A 43 -1.85 8.09 -0.92
N VAL A 44 -3.05 8.18 -0.34
CA VAL A 44 -4.32 7.88 -1.04
C VAL A 44 -4.52 8.81 -2.24
N GLU A 45 -4.27 10.11 -2.08
CA GLU A 45 -4.37 11.09 -3.15
C GLU A 45 -3.37 10.82 -4.28
N THR A 46 -2.15 10.44 -3.92
CA THR A 46 -1.08 10.09 -4.87
C THR A 46 -1.47 8.87 -5.70
N VAL A 47 -1.98 7.81 -5.07
CA VAL A 47 -2.42 6.61 -5.79
C VAL A 47 -3.62 6.92 -6.68
N THR A 48 -4.57 7.70 -6.19
CA THR A 48 -5.77 8.08 -6.97
C THR A 48 -5.38 8.87 -8.21
N SER A 49 -4.52 9.88 -8.06
CA SER A 49 -4.00 10.67 -9.18
C SER A 49 -3.28 9.78 -10.20
N LYS A 50 -2.41 8.87 -9.72
CA LYS A 50 -1.67 7.96 -10.59
C LYS A 50 -2.56 6.96 -11.33
N MET A 51 -3.65 6.50 -10.71
CA MET A 51 -4.65 5.66 -11.40
C MET A 51 -5.32 6.40 -12.56
N ILE A 52 -5.59 7.70 -12.38
CA ILE A 52 -6.17 8.56 -13.41
C ILE A 52 -5.14 8.79 -14.53
N ASP A 53 -3.93 9.23 -14.17
CA ASP A 53 -2.86 9.55 -15.14
C ASP A 53 -2.46 8.33 -15.98
N ALA A 54 -2.41 7.15 -15.37
CA ALA A 54 -2.08 5.90 -16.05
C ALA A 54 -3.27 5.30 -16.84
N ASN A 55 -4.45 5.92 -16.85
CA ASN A 55 -5.67 5.35 -17.42
C ASN A 55 -5.95 3.91 -16.94
N PHE A 56 -5.64 3.63 -15.67
CA PHE A 56 -5.59 2.27 -15.13
C PHE A 56 -6.89 1.49 -15.37
N GLN A 57 -8.04 2.15 -15.18
CA GLN A 57 -9.34 1.51 -15.39
C GLN A 57 -9.53 1.04 -16.83
N GLN A 58 -9.16 1.87 -17.81
CA GLN A 58 -9.30 1.55 -19.22
C GLN A 58 -8.36 0.42 -19.63
N GLU A 59 -7.13 0.42 -19.11
CA GLU A 59 -6.17 -0.65 -19.37
C GLU A 59 -6.62 -1.97 -18.74
N LEU A 60 -7.14 -1.93 -17.51
CA LEU A 60 -7.69 -3.11 -16.84
C LEU A 60 -8.90 -3.67 -17.60
N ILE A 61 -9.82 -2.81 -18.06
CA ILE A 61 -10.95 -3.22 -18.91
C ILE A 61 -10.46 -3.90 -20.19
N THR A 62 -9.42 -3.35 -20.82
CA THR A 62 -8.86 -3.89 -22.06
C THR A 62 -8.26 -5.28 -21.82
N LYS A 63 -7.40 -5.43 -20.80
CA LYS A 63 -6.81 -6.72 -20.42
C LYS A 63 -7.88 -7.76 -20.08
N LEU A 64 -8.94 -7.38 -19.36
CA LEU A 64 -10.03 -8.30 -19.05
C LEU A 64 -10.75 -8.80 -20.32
N LYS A 65 -10.94 -7.92 -21.31
CA LYS A 65 -11.53 -8.29 -22.60
C LYS A 65 -10.61 -9.22 -23.41
N ASP A 66 -9.31 -8.97 -23.40
CA ASP A 66 -8.32 -9.82 -24.07
C ASP A 66 -8.31 -11.26 -23.51
N GLU A 67 -8.61 -11.41 -22.22
CA GLU A 67 -8.75 -12.69 -21.52
C GLU A 67 -10.15 -13.33 -21.71
N GLY A 68 -11.05 -12.69 -22.46
CA GLY A 68 -12.40 -13.19 -22.76
C GLY A 68 -13.48 -12.82 -21.75
N TYR A 69 -13.19 -11.97 -20.75
CA TYR A 69 -14.19 -11.46 -19.82
C TYR A 69 -15.00 -10.30 -20.43
N LYS A 70 -16.21 -10.09 -19.90
CA LYS A 70 -17.13 -9.04 -20.35
C LYS A 70 -17.42 -8.05 -19.22
N PRO A 71 -16.52 -7.09 -18.95
CA PRO A 71 -16.78 -6.04 -17.96
C PRO A 71 -17.90 -5.10 -18.44
N THR A 72 -18.78 -4.67 -17.54
CA THR A 72 -19.96 -3.84 -17.85
C THR A 72 -19.65 -2.37 -18.12
N GLY A 73 -18.36 -2.02 -18.26
CA GLY A 73 -17.91 -0.72 -18.73
C GLY A 73 -17.29 0.18 -17.66
N SER A 74 -17.61 -0.04 -16.39
CA SER A 74 -17.05 0.75 -15.28
C SER A 74 -16.52 -0.14 -14.16
N ILE A 75 -15.31 0.15 -13.69
CA ILE A 75 -14.68 -0.51 -12.54
C ILE A 75 -14.74 0.47 -11.36
N ALA A 76 -15.35 0.04 -10.26
CA ALA A 76 -15.39 0.83 -9.03
C ALA A 76 -14.15 0.54 -8.18
N TYR A 77 -13.67 1.53 -7.43
CA TYR A 77 -12.55 1.34 -6.51
C TYR A 77 -12.75 2.16 -5.24
N THR A 78 -12.20 1.65 -4.15
CA THR A 78 -12.18 2.31 -2.85
C THR A 78 -10.79 2.15 -2.23
N ILE A 79 -10.15 3.26 -1.89
CA ILE A 79 -8.82 3.30 -1.28
C ILE A 79 -9.00 3.92 0.11
N PHE A 80 -8.99 3.09 1.16
CA PHE A 80 -9.07 3.58 2.54
C PHE A 80 -7.69 3.88 3.12
N SER A 81 -6.70 3.06 2.77
CA SER A 81 -5.27 3.25 3.07
C SER A 81 -4.46 2.39 2.10
N MET A 82 -3.13 2.52 2.11
CA MET A 82 -2.26 1.71 1.23
C MET A 82 -2.39 0.19 1.45
N ASP A 83 -2.70 -0.22 2.68
CA ASP A 83 -2.94 -1.63 3.04
C ASP A 83 -4.39 -2.07 2.81
N LYS A 84 -5.32 -1.12 2.67
CA LYS A 84 -6.76 -1.36 2.53
C LYS A 84 -7.29 -0.72 1.26
N LYS A 85 -6.92 -1.33 0.13
CA LYS A 85 -7.38 -0.94 -1.21
C LYS A 85 -8.23 -2.05 -1.81
N GLU A 86 -9.41 -1.69 -2.28
CA GLU A 86 -10.36 -2.61 -2.88
C GLU A 86 -10.78 -2.12 -4.27
N ILE A 87 -10.84 -3.02 -5.24
CA ILE A 87 -11.39 -2.78 -6.57
C ILE A 87 -12.58 -3.72 -6.76
N THR A 88 -13.71 -3.16 -7.18
CA THR A 88 -14.92 -3.91 -7.54
C THR A 88 -15.09 -3.90 -9.05
N ILE A 89 -15.08 -5.10 -9.64
CA ILE A 89 -15.25 -5.31 -11.08
C ILE A 89 -16.59 -6.00 -11.29
N VAL A 90 -17.44 -5.38 -12.10
CA VAL A 90 -18.72 -5.96 -12.50
C VAL A 90 -18.55 -6.61 -13.87
N LEU A 91 -18.82 -7.91 -13.97
CA LEU A 91 -18.75 -8.68 -15.21
C LEU A 91 -20.11 -9.27 -15.55
N HIS A 92 -20.39 -9.37 -16.85
CA HIS A 92 -21.57 -10.06 -17.37
C HIS A 92 -21.25 -11.53 -17.67
N GLY A 93 -22.12 -12.45 -17.22
CA GLY A 93 -22.05 -13.89 -17.53
C GLY A 93 -20.88 -14.64 -16.91
N ILE A 94 -20.66 -14.53 -15.59
CA ILE A 94 -19.65 -15.34 -14.89
C ILE A 94 -20.18 -16.76 -14.70
N ASP A 95 -19.85 -17.66 -15.63
CA ASP A 95 -20.25 -19.07 -15.50
C ASP A 95 -19.33 -19.85 -14.53
N THR A 96 -19.97 -20.75 -13.77
CA THR A 96 -19.58 -21.93 -12.95
C THR A 96 -18.19 -22.11 -12.28
N SER A 97 -17.18 -21.27 -12.53
CA SER A 97 -15.89 -21.30 -11.84
C SER A 97 -15.54 -19.98 -11.13
N ARG A 98 -16.55 -19.26 -10.64
CA ARG A 98 -16.46 -17.95 -9.98
C ARG A 98 -15.19 -17.73 -9.13
N LYS A 99 -14.79 -18.69 -8.29
CA LYS A 99 -13.56 -18.60 -7.48
C LYS A 99 -12.26 -18.61 -8.29
N LYS A 100 -12.17 -19.40 -9.37
CA LYS A 100 -11.02 -19.41 -10.28
C LYS A 100 -10.94 -18.11 -11.08
N ALA A 101 -12.09 -17.63 -11.56
CA ALA A 101 -12.18 -16.34 -12.26
C ALA A 101 -11.79 -15.18 -11.33
N GLU A 102 -12.35 -15.12 -10.10
CA GLU A 102 -12.00 -14.11 -9.09
C GLU A 102 -10.49 -14.07 -8.82
N LYS A 103 -9.87 -15.23 -8.57
CA LYS A 103 -8.43 -15.32 -8.32
C LYS A 103 -7.60 -14.86 -9.52
N TYR A 104 -8.01 -15.24 -10.73
CA TYR A 104 -7.30 -14.85 -11.94
C TYR A 104 -7.41 -13.34 -12.21
N ILE A 105 -8.60 -12.79 -12.07
CA ILE A 105 -8.86 -11.35 -12.20
C ILE A 105 -8.08 -10.57 -11.14
N GLU A 106 -8.01 -11.08 -9.90
CA GLU A 106 -7.19 -10.49 -8.85
C GLU A 106 -5.70 -10.50 -9.21
N GLN A 107 -5.18 -11.60 -9.76
CA GLN A 107 -3.80 -11.69 -10.23
C GLN A 107 -3.52 -10.70 -11.37
N LEU A 108 -4.40 -10.66 -12.37
CA LEU A 108 -4.29 -9.75 -13.51
C LEU A 108 -4.30 -8.28 -13.07
N THR A 109 -5.22 -7.94 -12.17
CA THR A 109 -5.34 -6.60 -11.58
C THR A 109 -4.07 -6.23 -10.83
N ASN A 110 -3.56 -7.14 -9.99
CA ASN A 110 -2.36 -6.92 -9.19
C ASN A 110 -1.08 -6.84 -10.02
N GLN A 111 -0.99 -7.60 -11.12
CA GLN A 111 0.13 -7.49 -12.07
C GLN A 111 0.15 -6.11 -12.73
N LEU A 112 -1.00 -5.66 -13.24
CA LEU A 112 -1.12 -4.34 -13.85
C LEU A 112 -0.81 -3.24 -12.82
N SER A 113 -1.45 -3.27 -11.65
CA SER A 113 -1.28 -2.24 -10.63
C SER A 113 0.15 -2.16 -10.10
N THR A 114 0.82 -3.30 -9.91
CA THR A 114 2.23 -3.33 -9.47
C THR A 114 3.16 -2.79 -10.54
N SER A 115 2.91 -3.10 -11.83
CA SER A 115 3.71 -2.56 -12.94
C SER A 115 3.64 -1.04 -13.04
N LEU A 116 2.51 -0.46 -12.62
CA LEU A 116 2.29 0.98 -12.55
C LEU A 116 2.67 1.56 -11.18
N GLY A 117 3.24 0.78 -10.27
CA GLY A 117 3.64 1.21 -8.93
C GLY A 117 2.46 1.71 -8.08
N LEU A 118 1.27 1.12 -8.24
CA LEU A 118 0.07 1.38 -7.43
C LEU A 118 -0.05 0.38 -6.26
N GLY A 119 0.82 -0.64 -6.21
CA GLY A 119 0.77 -1.73 -5.25
C GLY A 119 -0.36 -2.71 -5.53
N THR A 120 -0.75 -3.50 -4.53
CA THR A 120 -1.79 -4.52 -4.67
C THR A 120 -3.16 -4.03 -4.23
N PHE A 121 -4.20 -4.59 -4.84
CA PHE A 121 -5.60 -4.38 -4.53
C PHE A 121 -6.25 -5.71 -4.17
N LYS A 122 -7.15 -5.67 -3.20
CA LYS A 122 -8.14 -6.72 -3.02
C LYS A 122 -9.19 -6.57 -4.12
N VAL A 123 -9.51 -7.66 -4.81
CA VAL A 123 -10.47 -7.60 -5.92
C VAL A 123 -11.77 -8.31 -5.55
N LYS A 124 -12.88 -7.61 -5.78
CA LYS A 124 -14.24 -8.13 -5.64
C LYS A 124 -14.88 -8.21 -7.02
N VAL A 125 -15.32 -9.41 -7.40
CA VAL A 125 -16.00 -9.62 -8.67
C VAL A 125 -17.49 -9.80 -8.44
N VAL A 126 -18.29 -8.98 -9.11
CA VAL A 126 -19.75 -9.01 -9.06
C VAL A 126 -20.28 -9.38 -10.43
N GLU A 127 -21.28 -10.25 -10.44
CA GLU A 127 -21.97 -10.64 -11.67
C GLU A 127 -23.12 -9.67 -11.92
N ASP A 128 -23.17 -9.13 -13.14
CA ASP A 128 -24.34 -8.43 -13.66
C ASP A 128 -25.39 -9.46 -14.10
N LYS A 129 -26.59 -9.37 -13.54
CA LYS A 129 -27.67 -10.34 -13.72
C LYS A 129 -28.71 -9.91 -14.76
N ASP A 130 -28.52 -8.75 -15.37
CA ASP A 130 -29.42 -8.16 -16.35
C ASP A 130 -29.09 -8.62 -17.79
#